data_AF-A0A9X2IBL8-F1
#
_entry.id   AF-A0A9X2IBL8-F1
#
_cell.length_a   1.000
_cell.length_b   1.000
_cell.length_c   1.000
_cell.angle_alpha   90.00
_cell.angle_beta   90.00
_cell.angle_gamma   90.00
#
_symmetry.space_group_name_H-M   'P 1'
#
loop_
_entity.id
_entity.type
_entity.pdbx_description
1 polymer ?
#
loop_
_entity_poly.entity_id
_entity_poly.type
_entity_poly.pdbx_seq_one_letter_code
_entity_poly.pdbx_strand_id
1 'polypeptide(L)'
;MIISFFDSALNRKGIGSLKSENGHSLIINFPNFEFDQSDKLTLVSLNADGSFQNLIAPQMLAAKLLQSGLPASIKEIEIIVSDIDKDNPLLDYAMRLGKAFFNKNREITIKAVMSMEGETLIVPPDKESGDWRVYLINRSSDAEGKCFDFYCSQPKTLLFEGKIQDFLQEDCVITPKEISSSSQQAEISQNPFYQPQ
;
A
#
# COMPACT_ATOMS: atom_id res chain seq x y z
N MET A 1 6.49 -8.76 -8.35
CA MET A 1 5.36 -9.71 -8.23
C MET A 1 4.15 -8.99 -7.66
N ILE A 2 2.92 -9.23 -8.15
CA ILE A 2 1.72 -8.50 -7.70
C ILE A 2 0.66 -9.46 -7.16
N ILE A 3 0.12 -9.19 -5.95
CA ILE A 3 -1.09 -9.81 -5.38
C ILE A 3 -2.21 -8.76 -5.37
N SER A 4 -3.31 -9.05 -6.04
CA SER A 4 -4.53 -8.23 -5.99
C SER A 4 -5.49 -8.77 -4.95
N PHE A 5 -5.94 -7.92 -4.04
CA PHE A 5 -7.02 -8.23 -3.13
C PHE A 5 -8.32 -7.70 -3.70
N PHE A 6 -9.35 -8.56 -3.75
CA PHE A 6 -10.65 -8.29 -4.36
C PHE A 6 -10.59 -8.11 -5.88
N ASP A 7 -11.47 -8.80 -6.61
CA ASP A 7 -11.55 -8.64 -8.06
C ASP A 7 -12.44 -7.44 -8.41
N SER A 8 -11.82 -6.33 -8.79
CA SER A 8 -12.52 -5.11 -9.21
C SER A 8 -11.95 -4.56 -10.51
N ALA A 9 -12.78 -3.86 -11.28
CA ALA A 9 -12.33 -3.21 -12.52
C ALA A 9 -11.19 -2.21 -12.24
N LEU A 10 -11.22 -1.55 -11.09
CA LEU A 10 -10.20 -0.59 -10.67
C LEU A 10 -8.86 -1.28 -10.39
N ASN A 11 -8.87 -2.38 -9.63
CA ASN A 11 -7.68 -3.19 -9.38
C ASN A 11 -7.10 -3.72 -10.69
N ARG A 12 -7.94 -4.21 -11.61
CA ARG A 12 -7.49 -4.67 -12.94
C ARG A 12 -6.78 -3.58 -13.72
N LYS A 13 -7.27 -2.32 -13.69
CA LYS A 13 -6.60 -1.17 -14.31
C LYS A 13 -5.23 -0.90 -13.67
N GLY A 14 -5.18 -0.81 -12.34
CA GLY A 14 -3.93 -0.56 -11.63
C GLY A 14 -2.88 -1.64 -11.88
N ILE A 15 -3.30 -2.91 -11.89
CA ILE A 15 -2.44 -4.04 -12.24
C ILE A 15 -1.91 -3.94 -13.67
N GLY A 16 -2.79 -3.57 -14.62
CA GLY A 16 -2.39 -3.31 -16.01
C GLY A 16 -1.24 -2.31 -16.09
N SER A 17 -1.36 -1.19 -15.37
CA SER A 17 -0.31 -0.16 -15.33
C SER A 17 1.00 -0.62 -14.71
N LEU A 18 0.91 -1.32 -13.56
CA LEU A 18 2.11 -1.85 -12.89
C LEU A 18 2.86 -2.83 -13.80
N LYS A 19 2.14 -3.65 -14.58
CA LYS A 19 2.77 -4.58 -15.53
C LYS A 19 3.53 -3.86 -16.64
N SER A 20 2.95 -2.82 -17.24
CA SER A 20 3.59 -2.07 -18.32
C SER A 20 4.78 -1.25 -17.85
N GLU A 21 4.78 -0.77 -16.61
CA GLU A 21 5.87 0.05 -16.06
C GLU A 21 7.16 -0.75 -15.81
N ASN A 22 7.05 -2.03 -15.42
CA ASN A 22 8.18 -2.78 -14.86
C ASN A 22 8.22 -4.28 -15.23
N GLY A 23 7.38 -4.75 -16.15
CA GLY A 23 7.40 -6.16 -16.59
C GLY A 23 7.03 -7.17 -15.50
N HIS A 24 6.21 -6.78 -14.51
CA HIS A 24 5.87 -7.63 -13.37
C HIS A 24 5.04 -8.86 -13.76
N SER A 25 5.41 -10.04 -13.26
CA SER A 25 4.52 -11.20 -13.19
C SER A 25 3.36 -10.94 -12.22
N LEU A 26 2.13 -11.09 -12.70
CA LEU A 26 0.90 -10.96 -11.89
C LEU A 26 0.48 -12.31 -11.35
N ILE A 27 0.08 -12.31 -10.09
CA ILE A 27 -0.48 -13.47 -9.43
C ILE A 27 -1.91 -13.15 -8.97
N ILE A 28 -2.88 -13.82 -9.59
CA ILE A 28 -4.33 -13.54 -9.39
C ILE A 28 -4.95 -14.45 -8.31
N ASN A 29 -4.33 -15.60 -7.98
CA ASN A 29 -4.99 -16.67 -7.21
C ASN A 29 -4.28 -17.04 -5.89
N PHE A 30 -4.62 -16.38 -4.78
CA PHE A 30 -4.22 -16.77 -3.42
C PHE A 30 -5.01 -18.01 -2.96
N PRO A 31 -4.41 -19.08 -2.37
CA PRO A 31 -3.07 -19.21 -1.78
C PRO A 31 -2.01 -20.00 -2.59
N ASN A 32 -2.34 -20.57 -3.74
CA ASN A 32 -1.44 -21.43 -4.50
C ASN A 32 -0.60 -20.59 -5.46
N PHE A 33 0.63 -20.26 -5.05
CA PHE A 33 1.52 -19.39 -5.81
C PHE A 33 2.86 -20.08 -6.06
N GLU A 34 3.36 -19.97 -7.29
CA GLU A 34 4.78 -20.16 -7.59
C GLU A 34 5.43 -18.78 -7.58
N PHE A 35 6.45 -18.62 -6.73
CA PHE A 35 7.16 -17.35 -6.66
C PHE A 35 8.25 -17.30 -7.73
N ASP A 36 8.11 -16.39 -8.70
CA ASP A 36 9.20 -16.03 -9.60
C ASP A 36 10.37 -15.36 -8.85
N GLN A 37 11.55 -15.31 -9.47
CA GLN A 37 12.74 -14.60 -8.97
C GLN A 37 12.56 -13.06 -9.03
N SER A 38 11.59 -12.55 -8.28
CA SER A 38 11.36 -11.13 -8.05
C SER A 38 12.03 -10.72 -6.74
N ASP A 39 12.54 -9.49 -6.67
CA ASP A 39 13.13 -8.94 -5.44
C ASP A 39 12.10 -8.30 -4.51
N LYS A 40 10.89 -8.03 -5.03
CA LYS A 40 9.78 -7.39 -4.31
C LYS A 40 8.41 -8.03 -4.55
N LEU A 41 7.53 -7.86 -3.56
CA LEU A 41 6.12 -8.23 -3.60
C LEU A 41 5.24 -6.97 -3.49
N THR A 42 4.29 -6.79 -4.39
CA THR A 42 3.36 -5.66 -4.40
C THR A 42 1.95 -6.16 -4.06
N LEU A 43 1.32 -5.54 -3.07
CA LEU A 43 -0.06 -5.77 -2.63
C LEU A 43 -0.93 -4.63 -3.15
N VAL A 44 -2.05 -4.95 -3.83
CA VAL A 44 -2.91 -3.94 -4.45
C VAL A 44 -4.36 -4.08 -3.99
N SER A 45 -4.95 -2.97 -3.53
CA SER A 45 -6.40 -2.84 -3.28
C SER A 45 -6.85 -1.37 -3.39
N LEU A 46 -7.39 -0.99 -4.53
CA LEU A 46 -7.72 0.39 -4.89
C LEU A 46 -9.17 0.78 -4.59
N ASN A 47 -10.02 -0.18 -4.17
CA ASN A 47 -11.47 0.00 -4.00
C ASN A 47 -11.86 1.14 -3.05
N ALA A 48 -10.94 1.60 -2.20
CA ALA A 48 -11.14 2.70 -1.27
C ALA A 48 -12.41 2.50 -0.42
N ASP A 49 -12.57 1.31 0.15
CA ASP A 49 -13.70 0.91 0.99
C ASP A 49 -13.25 0.40 2.37
N GLY A 50 -11.94 0.44 2.67
CA GLY A 50 -11.35 -0.01 3.92
C GLY A 50 -11.32 -1.54 4.09
N SER A 51 -11.86 -2.30 3.14
CA SER A 51 -11.99 -3.76 3.24
C SER A 51 -10.64 -4.46 3.36
N PHE A 52 -9.58 -3.93 2.75
CA PHE A 52 -8.24 -4.50 2.88
C PHE A 52 -7.74 -4.48 4.33
N GLN A 53 -7.80 -3.31 4.99
CA GLN A 53 -7.37 -3.13 6.37
C GLN A 53 -8.25 -3.93 7.35
N ASN A 54 -9.57 -3.95 7.12
CA ASN A 54 -10.53 -4.59 8.00
C ASN A 54 -10.59 -6.12 7.89
N LEU A 55 -10.46 -6.67 6.69
CA LEU A 55 -10.69 -8.11 6.46
C LEU A 55 -9.40 -8.94 6.49
N ILE A 56 -8.24 -8.31 6.28
CA ILE A 56 -6.97 -9.03 6.12
C ILE A 56 -6.03 -8.67 7.27
N ALA A 57 -6.09 -9.43 8.36
CA ALA A 57 -5.22 -9.20 9.51
C ALA A 57 -3.72 -9.32 9.12
N PRO A 58 -2.86 -8.34 9.48
CA PRO A 58 -1.44 -8.34 9.09
C PRO A 58 -0.68 -9.61 9.49
N GLN A 59 -0.91 -10.13 10.70
CA GLN A 59 -0.24 -11.35 11.18
C GLN A 59 -0.65 -12.59 10.37
N MET A 60 -1.94 -12.67 10.00
CA MET A 60 -2.45 -13.76 9.18
C MET A 60 -1.85 -13.69 7.78
N LEU A 61 -1.79 -12.50 7.18
CA LEU A 61 -1.19 -12.30 5.87
C LEU A 61 0.28 -12.73 5.85
N ALA A 62 1.10 -12.28 6.81
CA ALA A 62 2.50 -12.68 6.90
C ALA A 62 2.66 -14.20 7.06
N ALA A 63 1.90 -14.83 7.96
CA ALA A 63 1.94 -16.27 8.16
C ALA A 63 1.56 -17.02 6.89
N LYS A 64 0.55 -16.53 6.16
CA LYS A 64 0.06 -17.11 4.92
C LYS A 64 1.07 -16.99 3.78
N LEU A 65 1.71 -15.83 3.62
CA LEU A 65 2.77 -15.64 2.63
C LEU A 65 3.96 -16.58 2.91
N LEU A 66 4.37 -16.72 4.18
CA LEU A 66 5.44 -17.65 4.56
C LEU A 66 5.05 -19.11 4.32
N GLN A 67 3.82 -19.50 4.66
CA GLN A 67 3.29 -20.86 4.41
C GLN A 67 3.25 -21.20 2.92
N SER A 68 2.92 -20.22 2.08
CA SER A 68 2.93 -20.39 0.62
C SER A 68 4.36 -20.41 0.04
N GLY A 69 5.40 -20.20 0.85
CA GLY A 69 6.79 -20.31 0.39
C GLY A 69 7.44 -18.99 -0.05
N LEU A 70 7.03 -17.84 0.51
CA LEU A 70 7.63 -16.53 0.19
C LEU A 70 9.17 -16.59 0.24
N PRO A 71 9.87 -16.42 -0.92
CA PRO A 71 11.30 -16.60 -1.03
C PRO A 71 12.05 -15.70 -0.05
N ALA A 72 13.19 -16.19 0.46
CA ALA A 72 14.06 -15.41 1.35
C ALA A 72 14.71 -14.20 0.65
N SER A 73 14.75 -14.21 -0.68
CA SER A 73 15.22 -13.10 -1.53
C SER A 73 14.28 -11.88 -1.51
N ILE A 74 12.99 -12.06 -1.22
CA ILE A 74 12.07 -10.94 -1.06
C ILE A 74 12.43 -10.18 0.21
N LYS A 75 12.93 -8.96 0.03
CA LYS A 75 13.29 -8.01 1.10
C LYS A 75 12.37 -6.80 1.15
N GLU A 76 11.48 -6.64 0.17
CA GLU A 76 10.59 -5.50 0.06
C GLU A 76 9.16 -5.92 -0.23
N ILE A 77 8.21 -5.32 0.49
CA ILE A 77 6.77 -5.40 0.21
C ILE A 77 6.24 -3.98 -0.04
N GLU A 78 5.66 -3.75 -1.21
CA GLU A 78 4.93 -2.53 -1.54
C GLU A 78 3.44 -2.73 -1.28
N ILE A 79 2.77 -1.77 -0.64
CA ILE A 79 1.35 -1.76 -0.33
C ILE A 79 0.72 -0.56 -1.05
N ILE A 80 0.05 -0.82 -2.15
CA ILE A 80 -0.65 0.17 -2.97
C ILE A 80 -2.15 0.02 -2.69
N VAL A 81 -2.57 0.66 -1.60
CA VAL A 81 -3.94 0.58 -1.07
C VAL A 81 -4.40 1.99 -0.73
N SER A 82 -5.62 2.35 -1.13
CA SER A 82 -6.23 3.64 -0.74
C SER A 82 -6.51 3.62 0.77
N ASP A 83 -5.75 4.42 1.53
CA ASP A 83 -5.84 4.53 2.99
C ASP A 83 -7.03 5.40 3.40
N ILE A 84 -8.23 4.81 3.44
CA ILE A 84 -9.48 5.53 3.76
C ILE A 84 -10.09 5.11 5.11
N ASP A 85 -9.51 4.08 5.74
CA ASP A 85 -9.95 3.58 7.04
C ASP A 85 -9.21 4.31 8.18
N LYS A 86 -9.95 5.10 8.95
CA LYS A 86 -9.41 5.84 10.09
C LYS A 86 -9.10 4.97 11.30
N ASP A 87 -9.88 3.92 11.49
CA ASP A 87 -9.76 3.09 12.68
C ASP A 87 -8.57 2.14 12.53
N ASN A 88 -8.18 1.85 11.29
CA ASN A 88 -7.02 1.05 10.96
C ASN A 88 -6.12 1.74 9.92
N PRO A 89 -5.42 2.84 10.25
CA PRO A 89 -4.55 3.56 9.32
C PRO A 89 -3.51 2.65 8.67
N LEU A 90 -3.18 2.90 7.40
CA LEU A 90 -2.31 2.02 6.63
C LEU A 90 -0.89 1.96 7.22
N LEU A 91 -0.42 3.03 7.85
CA LEU A 91 0.85 3.06 8.59
C LEU A 91 0.87 1.98 9.69
N ASP A 92 -0.14 1.96 10.55
CA ASP A 92 -0.26 0.99 11.65
C ASP A 92 -0.40 -0.43 11.12
N TYR A 93 -1.15 -0.61 10.04
CA TYR A 93 -1.27 -1.88 9.35
C TYR A 93 0.09 -2.39 8.86
N ALA A 94 0.83 -1.53 8.15
CA ALA A 94 2.13 -1.84 7.57
C ALA A 94 3.17 -2.15 8.67
N MET A 95 3.16 -1.42 9.78
CA MET A 95 4.00 -1.70 10.93
C MET A 95 3.73 -3.08 11.54
N ARG A 96 2.45 -3.41 11.73
CA ARG A 96 2.05 -4.73 12.27
C ARG A 96 2.42 -5.86 11.32
N LEU A 97 2.33 -5.63 10.01
CA LEU A 97 2.76 -6.59 8.98
C LEU A 97 4.28 -6.82 9.05
N GLY A 98 5.06 -5.74 9.04
CA GLY A 98 6.52 -5.79 9.19
C GLY A 98 6.94 -6.53 10.46
N LYS A 99 6.31 -6.23 11.59
CA LYS A 99 6.57 -6.90 12.88
C LYS A 99 6.24 -8.40 12.84
N ALA A 100 5.20 -8.80 12.12
CA ALA A 100 4.86 -10.20 11.94
C ALA A 100 5.95 -10.98 11.17
N PHE A 101 6.57 -10.36 10.18
CA PHE A 101 7.75 -10.93 9.49
C PHE A 101 8.99 -10.92 10.39
N PHE A 102 9.26 -9.81 11.07
CA PHE A 102 10.41 -9.68 11.97
C PHE A 102 10.40 -10.77 13.07
N ASN A 103 9.25 -11.03 13.68
CA ASN A 103 9.06 -12.11 14.67
C ASN A 103 9.29 -13.52 14.11
N LYS A 104 9.40 -13.67 12.79
CA LYS A 104 9.76 -14.90 12.08
C LYS A 104 11.19 -14.86 11.54
N ASN A 105 12.02 -13.95 12.06
CA ASN A 105 13.40 -13.69 11.61
C ASN A 105 13.47 -13.32 10.11
N ARG A 106 12.45 -12.60 9.62
CA ARG A 106 12.41 -12.07 8.26
C ARG A 106 12.48 -10.56 8.33
N GLU A 107 13.63 -10.02 7.95
CA GLU A 107 13.81 -8.58 7.76
C GLU A 107 13.26 -8.19 6.38
N ILE A 108 12.16 -7.45 6.40
CA ILE A 108 11.47 -6.96 5.21
C ILE A 108 11.20 -5.47 5.41
N THR A 109 11.54 -4.67 4.39
CA THR A 109 11.12 -3.28 4.27
C THR A 109 9.69 -3.24 3.72
N ILE A 110 8.81 -2.47 4.37
CA ILE A 110 7.46 -2.23 3.87
C ILE A 110 7.42 -0.83 3.27
N LYS A 111 6.89 -0.69 2.06
CA LYS A 111 6.57 0.60 1.45
C LYS A 111 5.07 0.71 1.31
N ALA A 112 4.42 1.77 1.79
CA ALA A 112 2.98 1.91 1.74
C ALA A 112 2.57 3.29 1.21
N VAL A 113 1.60 3.34 0.30
CA VAL A 113 1.05 4.61 -0.22
C VAL A 113 0.17 5.23 0.86
N MET A 114 0.75 6.12 1.68
CA MET A 114 0.09 6.76 2.82
C MET A 114 0.52 8.22 2.96
N SER A 115 -0.23 9.02 3.72
CA SER A 115 0.14 10.39 4.08
C SER A 115 0.00 10.59 5.59
N MET A 116 0.95 11.31 6.19
CA MET A 116 0.88 11.69 7.61
C MET A 116 -0.21 12.75 7.87
N GLU A 117 -0.67 13.43 6.82
CA GLU A 117 -1.69 14.47 6.91
C GLU A 117 -3.12 13.91 6.90
N GLY A 118 -3.28 12.64 6.55
CA GLY A 118 -4.58 11.97 6.56
C GLY A 118 -4.75 10.94 5.44
N GLU A 119 -6.01 10.69 5.13
CA GLU A 119 -6.41 9.60 4.23
C GLU A 119 -6.04 9.85 2.78
N THR A 120 -5.68 8.76 2.11
CA THR A 120 -5.23 8.80 0.72
C THR A 120 -6.17 8.02 -0.20
N LEU A 121 -6.51 8.64 -1.33
CA LEU A 121 -7.19 7.99 -2.45
C LEU A 121 -6.19 7.78 -3.58
N ILE A 122 -6.04 6.53 -4.03
CA ILE A 122 -5.19 6.18 -5.16
C ILE A 122 -6.05 5.95 -6.39
N VAL A 123 -5.74 6.69 -7.46
CA VAL A 123 -6.40 6.55 -8.75
C VAL A 123 -5.38 6.01 -9.76
N PRO A 124 -5.59 4.80 -10.32
CA PRO A 124 -4.72 4.27 -11.37
C PRO A 124 -4.92 5.07 -12.67
N PRO A 125 -3.95 5.05 -13.60
CA PRO A 125 -4.10 5.73 -14.87
C PRO A 125 -5.23 5.15 -15.72
N ASP A 126 -5.82 5.99 -16.57
CA ASP A 126 -6.92 5.59 -17.47
C ASP A 126 -6.48 4.61 -18.56
N LYS A 127 -5.20 4.62 -18.88
CA LYS A 127 -4.53 3.72 -19.84
C LYS A 127 -3.48 2.91 -19.09
N GLU A 128 -3.08 1.77 -19.65
CA GLU A 128 -1.99 0.96 -19.08
C GLU A 128 -0.68 1.75 -18.95
N SER A 129 -0.38 2.65 -19.88
CA SER A 129 0.68 3.64 -19.70
C SER A 129 0.10 4.98 -19.28
N GLY A 130 0.46 5.49 -18.10
CA GLY A 130 0.09 6.82 -17.66
C GLY A 130 0.48 7.10 -16.22
N ASP A 131 0.12 8.29 -15.75
CA ASP A 131 0.42 8.74 -14.40
C ASP A 131 -0.65 8.29 -13.42
N TRP A 132 -0.20 7.71 -12.31
CA TRP A 132 -1.00 7.49 -11.13
C TRP A 132 -1.26 8.81 -10.45
N ARG A 133 -2.39 8.91 -9.76
CA ARG A 133 -2.71 10.06 -8.93
C ARG A 133 -2.98 9.62 -7.51
N VAL A 134 -2.35 10.30 -6.55
CA VAL A 134 -2.61 10.12 -5.12
C VAL A 134 -3.21 11.43 -4.61
N TYR A 135 -4.35 11.33 -3.95
CA TYR A 135 -5.06 12.48 -3.40
C TYR A 135 -5.18 12.38 -1.89
N LEU A 136 -5.01 13.49 -1.20
CA LEU A 136 -5.45 13.67 0.18
C LEU A 136 -6.96 13.93 0.19
N ILE A 137 -7.69 13.16 0.98
CA ILE A 137 -9.14 13.34 1.13
C ILE A 137 -9.41 14.39 2.20
N ASN A 138 -9.93 15.55 1.79
CA ASN A 138 -10.33 16.61 2.72
C ASN A 138 -11.71 16.25 3.29
N ARG A 139 -11.76 15.57 4.42
CA ARG A 139 -13.02 15.02 4.95
C ARG A 139 -14.05 16.08 5.35
N SER A 140 -15.31 15.77 5.02
CA SER A 140 -16.47 16.01 5.89
C SER A 140 -16.79 14.72 6.68
N SER A 141 -17.39 14.83 7.86
CA SER A 141 -17.48 13.79 8.91
C SER A 141 -18.15 12.45 8.57
N ASP A 142 -18.75 12.24 7.40
CA ASP A 142 -19.79 11.21 7.18
C ASP A 142 -19.41 10.12 6.14
N ALA A 143 -18.11 9.81 6.01
CA ALA A 143 -17.58 9.00 4.91
C ALA A 143 -17.45 7.48 5.21
N GLU A 144 -18.00 6.96 6.30
CA GLU A 144 -17.86 5.53 6.63
C GLU A 144 -18.65 4.62 5.66
N GLY A 145 -18.04 3.51 5.22
CA GLY A 145 -18.68 2.53 4.32
C GLY A 145 -18.96 3.02 2.89
N LYS A 146 -18.28 4.09 2.45
CA LYS A 146 -18.43 4.62 1.09
C LYS A 146 -17.50 3.92 0.11
N CYS A 147 -17.81 4.03 -1.18
CA CYS A 147 -17.03 3.41 -2.25
C CYS A 147 -16.11 4.43 -2.95
N PHE A 148 -15.19 3.93 -3.77
CA PHE A 148 -14.29 4.71 -4.61
C PHE A 148 -14.95 5.92 -5.31
N ASP A 149 -16.11 5.74 -5.94
CA ASP A 149 -16.80 6.80 -6.70
C ASP A 149 -17.23 7.97 -5.80
N PHE A 150 -17.64 7.67 -4.56
CA PHE A 150 -17.98 8.70 -3.58
C PHE A 150 -16.77 9.56 -3.24
N TYR A 151 -15.61 8.96 -2.99
CA TYR A 151 -14.38 9.71 -2.68
C TYR A 151 -13.87 10.49 -3.89
N CYS A 152 -14.07 9.96 -5.10
CA CYS A 152 -13.78 10.70 -6.33
C CYS A 152 -14.64 11.96 -6.47
N SER A 153 -15.88 11.98 -5.96
CA SER A 153 -16.75 13.16 -6.02
C SER A 153 -16.50 14.17 -4.89
N GLN A 154 -15.72 13.83 -3.86
CA GLN A 154 -15.43 14.75 -2.75
C GLN A 154 -14.33 15.76 -3.11
N PRO A 155 -14.30 16.92 -2.41
CA PRO A 155 -13.12 17.78 -2.40
C PRO A 155 -11.89 17.00 -1.96
N LYS A 156 -10.81 17.13 -2.74
CA LYS A 156 -9.56 16.42 -2.53
C LYS A 156 -8.38 17.24 -3.03
N THR A 157 -7.23 17.08 -2.40
CA THR A 157 -5.98 17.75 -2.78
C THR A 157 -5.09 16.75 -3.50
N LEU A 158 -4.54 17.11 -4.65
CA LEU A 158 -3.56 16.27 -5.33
C LEU A 158 -2.26 16.28 -4.54
N LEU A 159 -1.82 15.12 -4.06
CA LEU A 159 -0.52 14.95 -3.40
C LEU A 159 0.57 14.60 -4.42
N PHE A 160 0.22 13.80 -5.42
CA PHE A 160 1.19 13.28 -6.38
C PHE A 160 0.54 12.90 -7.71
N GLU A 161 1.24 13.18 -8.81
CA GLU A 161 0.95 12.69 -10.16
C GLU A 161 2.26 12.19 -10.80
N GLY A 162 2.29 10.91 -11.19
CA GLY A 162 3.48 10.29 -11.77
C GLY A 162 3.48 8.76 -11.65
N LYS A 163 4.66 8.13 -11.70
CA LYS A 163 4.78 6.68 -11.42
C LYS A 163 4.59 6.42 -9.94
N ILE A 164 3.74 5.46 -9.59
CA ILE A 164 3.42 5.18 -8.19
C ILE A 164 4.63 4.74 -7.36
N GLN A 165 5.65 4.15 -7.98
CA GLN A 165 6.88 3.76 -7.28
C GLN A 165 7.75 4.95 -6.88
N ASP A 166 7.60 6.10 -7.57
CA ASP A 166 8.28 7.34 -7.19
C ASP A 166 7.62 7.97 -5.95
N PHE A 167 6.30 7.77 -5.79
CA PHE A 167 5.61 8.16 -4.57
C PHE A 167 5.99 7.31 -3.36
N LEU A 168 6.27 6.02 -3.57
CA LEU A 168 6.67 5.07 -2.51
C LEU A 168 8.09 5.32 -1.94
N GLN A 169 8.62 6.53 -2.06
CA GLN A 169 9.94 6.92 -1.58
C GLN A 169 9.85 7.66 -0.23
N GLU A 170 10.99 7.74 0.47
CA GLU A 170 11.23 8.39 1.77
C GLU A 170 10.14 8.18 2.84
N ASP A 171 9.06 8.96 2.86
CA ASP A 171 8.01 8.96 3.90
C ASP A 171 7.06 7.76 3.81
N CYS A 172 7.08 7.04 2.70
CA CYS A 172 6.29 5.82 2.52
C CYS A 172 7.02 4.56 3.00
N VAL A 173 8.24 4.67 3.54
CA VAL A 173 9.13 3.53 3.80
C VAL A 173 9.19 3.22 5.29
N ILE A 174 9.01 1.94 5.62
CA ILE A 174 9.12 1.37 6.96
C ILE A 174 10.20 0.29 6.91
N THR A 175 11.32 0.57 7.55
CA THR A 175 12.52 -0.27 7.58
C THR A 175 12.46 -1.31 8.71
N PRO A 176 13.24 -2.40 8.62
CA PRO A 176 13.39 -3.35 9.73
C PRO A 176 13.83 -2.69 11.04
N LYS A 177 14.60 -1.60 10.97
CA LYS A 177 15.05 -0.84 12.13
C LYS A 177 13.86 -0.20 12.85
N GLU A 178 12.99 0.50 12.13
CA GLU A 178 11.76 1.11 12.65
C GLU A 178 10.74 0.05 13.12
N ILE A 179 10.73 -1.12 12.49
CA ILE A 179 9.90 -2.26 12.93
C ILE A 179 10.38 -2.83 14.28
N SER A 180 11.70 -2.84 14.50
CA SER A 180 12.32 -3.40 15.69
C SER A 180 12.31 -2.48 16.91
N SER A 181 12.15 -1.16 16.72
CA SER A 181 12.07 -0.22 17.82
C SER A 181 10.75 -0.41 18.59
N SER A 182 10.86 -0.72 19.88
CA SER A 182 9.72 -0.85 20.81
C SER A 182 9.08 0.49 21.17
N SER A 183 9.74 1.58 20.80
CA SER A 183 9.26 2.94 20.87
C SER A 183 8.96 3.35 19.44
N GLN A 184 7.82 3.95 19.14
CA GLN A 184 7.78 5.24 18.42
C GLN A 184 6.38 5.57 17.88
N GLN A 185 5.91 6.72 18.36
CA GLN A 185 5.13 7.68 17.59
C GLN A 185 6.03 8.88 17.18
N ALA A 186 7.36 8.71 17.18
CA ALA A 186 8.31 9.79 16.97
C ALA A 186 9.38 9.37 15.97
N GLU A 187 9.71 10.27 15.04
CA GLU A 187 10.73 10.11 13.99
C GLU A 187 10.29 9.37 12.71
N ILE A 188 9.06 9.61 12.24
CA ILE A 188 8.87 9.74 10.78
C ILE A 188 9.25 11.20 10.45
N SER A 189 10.19 11.34 9.53
CA SER A 189 11.15 12.43 9.33
C SER A 189 10.57 13.85 9.11
N GLN A 190 11.30 14.86 9.61
CA GLN A 190 11.07 16.28 9.31
C GLN A 190 11.64 16.64 7.93
N ASN A 191 10.80 16.97 6.95
CA ASN A 191 11.24 17.43 5.62
C ASN A 191 11.24 18.98 5.53
N PRO A 192 12.34 19.62 5.09
CA PRO A 192 12.45 21.08 4.98
C PRO A 192 11.67 21.74 3.83
N PHE A 193 10.93 20.99 3.00
CA PHE A 193 10.16 21.54 1.88
C PHE A 193 8.72 21.98 2.21
N TYR A 194 8.30 21.91 3.48
CA TYR A 194 7.02 22.46 3.93
C TYR A 194 7.18 23.88 4.48
N GLN A 195 6.81 24.88 3.70
CA GLN A 195 6.40 26.18 4.22
C GLN A 195 4.87 26.31 4.04
N PRO A 196 4.08 26.36 5.12
CA PRO A 196 2.67 26.71 5.00
C PRO A 196 2.55 28.16 4.52
N GLN A 197 1.70 28.39 3.52
CA GLN A 197 1.20 29.73 3.19
C GLN A 197 0.09 30.12 4.15
#